data_AF-A0A3P8RV27-F1
#
_entry.id   AF-A0A3P8RV27-F1
#
_cell.length_a   1.000
_cell.length_b   1.000
_cell.length_c   1.000
_cell.angle_alpha   90.00
_cell.angle_beta   90.00
_cell.angle_gamma   90.00
#
_symmetry.space_group_name_H-M   'P 1'
#
loop_
_entity.id
_entity.type
_entity.pdbx_description
1 polymer ?
#
loop_
_entity_poly.entity_id
_entity_poly.type
_entity_poly.pdbx_seq_one_letter_code
_entity_poly.pdbx_strand_id
1 'polypeptide(L)'
;MWHQFQHSGGIKSCVIIRLAARHRTTGSVGDRPRSGAPLVMDRNDDQYLRTYALRHRYATATQLQACLREVRGTRVSRQTIRNQLHRFAQDHVTWTMQQWSTVLIHSKDSKNCHDSSFK
;
A
#
# COMPACT_ATOMS: atom_id res chain seq x y z
N MET A 1 -7.54 -8.20 35.84
CA MET A 1 -7.16 -6.96 35.11
C MET A 1 -8.36 -6.10 34.65
N TRP A 2 -9.63 -6.41 35.00
CA TRP A 2 -10.81 -5.58 34.63
C TRP A 2 -11.34 -4.68 35.76
N HIS A 3 -10.93 -4.95 37.00
CA HIS A 3 -11.39 -4.19 38.18
C HIS A 3 -10.83 -2.77 38.29
N GLN A 4 -9.86 -2.41 37.44
CA GLN A 4 -9.17 -1.11 37.54
C GLN A 4 -9.84 0.00 36.71
N PHE A 5 -10.67 -0.34 35.73
CA PHE A 5 -11.37 0.65 34.90
C PHE A 5 -12.71 1.11 35.49
N GLN A 6 -13.28 0.36 36.44
CA GLN A 6 -14.59 0.67 37.03
C GLN A 6 -14.56 1.86 37.99
N HIS A 7 -13.39 2.27 38.48
CA HIS A 7 -13.21 3.38 39.44
C HIS A 7 -12.80 4.71 38.77
N SER A 8 -12.88 4.82 37.45
CA SER A 8 -12.56 6.07 36.74
C SER A 8 -13.79 6.97 36.65
N GLY A 9 -13.93 7.90 37.60
CA GLY A 9 -15.09 8.79 37.82
C GLY A 9 -15.43 9.81 36.72
N GLY A 10 -15.08 9.54 35.45
CA GLY A 10 -15.37 10.40 34.31
C GLY A 10 -15.78 9.68 33.02
N ILE A 11 -15.80 8.34 32.99
CA ILE A 11 -16.14 7.57 31.80
C ILE A 11 -17.62 7.16 31.84
N LYS A 12 -18.38 7.54 30.81
CA LYS A 12 -19.79 7.16 30.69
C LYS A 12 -19.93 5.63 30.61
N SER A 13 -20.87 5.07 31.37
CA SER A 13 -21.13 3.61 31.40
C SER A 13 -21.35 3.00 30.01
N CYS A 14 -21.96 3.74 29.07
CA CYS A 14 -22.15 3.29 27.69
C CYS A 14 -20.83 3.02 26.94
N VAL A 15 -19.75 3.73 27.27
CA VAL A 15 -18.42 3.51 26.68
C VAL A 15 -17.82 2.21 27.20
N ILE A 16 -18.00 1.93 28.50
CA ILE A 16 -17.53 0.69 29.14
C ILE A 16 -18.24 -0.52 28.53
N ILE A 17 -19.57 -0.46 28.37
CA ILE A 17 -20.35 -1.55 27.76
C ILE A 17 -19.91 -1.80 26.31
N ARG A 18 -19.70 -0.73 25.52
CA ARG A 18 -19.27 -0.85 24.12
C ARG A 18 -17.86 -1.41 23.97
N LEU A 19 -16.94 -1.03 24.86
CA LEU A 19 -15.58 -1.57 24.86
C LEU A 19 -15.56 -3.02 25.32
N ALA A 20 -16.33 -3.37 26.36
CA ALA A 20 -16.44 -4.75 26.84
C ALA A 20 -17.07 -5.67 25.78
N ALA A 21 -18.14 -5.24 25.11
CA ALA A 21 -18.76 -6.00 24.02
C ALA A 21 -17.78 -6.23 22.87
N ARG A 22 -17.04 -5.19 22.46
CA ARG A 22 -16.02 -5.28 21.40
C ARG A 22 -14.85 -6.18 21.78
N HIS A 23 -14.38 -6.10 23.03
CA HIS A 23 -13.32 -6.96 23.50
C HIS A 23 -13.71 -8.44 23.44
N ARG A 24 -14.98 -8.77 23.74
CA ARG A 24 -15.48 -10.15 23.60
C ARG A 24 -15.44 -10.65 22.16
N THR A 25 -15.65 -9.77 21.18
CA THR A 25 -15.65 -10.15 19.75
C THR A 25 -14.27 -10.12 19.10
N THR A 26 -13.39 -9.23 19.54
CA THR A 26 -12.11 -8.92 18.86
C THR A 26 -10.88 -9.25 19.70
N GLY A 27 -11.04 -9.52 21.00
CA GLY A 27 -9.95 -9.78 21.94
C GLY A 27 -9.09 -8.54 22.25
N SER A 28 -9.49 -7.35 21.78
CA SER A 28 -8.74 -6.11 21.95
C SER A 28 -9.67 -4.92 22.19
N VAL A 29 -9.23 -4.02 23.08
CA VAL A 29 -9.84 -2.71 23.35
C VAL A 29 -9.16 -1.61 22.53
N GLY A 30 -8.06 -1.93 21.85
CA GLY A 30 -7.30 -0.99 21.04
C GLY A 30 -8.13 -0.33 19.94
N ASP A 31 -7.67 0.82 19.48
CA ASP A 31 -8.32 1.54 18.40
C ASP A 31 -8.40 0.68 17.14
N ARG A 32 -9.54 0.77 16.45
CA ARG A 32 -9.70 0.09 15.17
C ARG A 32 -8.72 0.73 14.18
N PRO A 33 -7.96 -0.06 13.40
CA PRO A 33 -7.20 0.50 12.30
C PRO A 33 -8.17 1.29 11.40
N ARG A 34 -7.82 2.56 11.15
CA ARG A 34 -8.61 3.44 10.29
C ARG A 34 -8.78 2.73 8.95
N SER A 35 -10.02 2.53 8.52
CA SER A 35 -10.30 1.99 7.19
C SER A 35 -9.72 2.94 6.14
N GLY A 36 -8.66 2.50 5.46
CA GLY A 36 -8.14 3.18 4.27
C GLY A 36 -9.00 2.88 3.05
N ALA A 37 -9.00 3.78 2.07
CA ALA A 37 -9.61 3.50 0.77
C ALA A 37 -8.91 2.29 0.10
N PRO A 38 -9.65 1.40 -0.58
CA PRO A 38 -9.04 0.33 -1.36
C PRO A 38 -8.04 0.93 -2.35
N LEU A 39 -6.84 0.37 -2.37
CA LEU A 39 -5.84 0.79 -3.34
C LEU A 39 -6.38 0.43 -4.74
N VAL A 40 -6.52 1.44 -5.60
CA VAL A 40 -6.92 1.27 -7.01
C VAL A 40 -5.93 0.40 -7.77
N MET A 41 -4.73 0.23 -7.23
CA MET A 41 -3.67 -0.58 -7.82
C MET A 41 -3.49 -1.87 -7.04
N ASP A 42 -3.41 -2.96 -7.79
CA ASP A 42 -3.16 -4.28 -7.25
C ASP A 42 -1.68 -4.44 -6.87
N ARG A 43 -1.37 -5.43 -6.02
CA ARG A 43 -0.01 -5.75 -5.58
C ARG A 43 0.92 -6.01 -6.77
N ASN A 44 0.40 -6.61 -7.83
CA ASN A 44 1.17 -6.86 -9.05
C ASN A 44 1.52 -5.56 -9.81
N ASP A 45 0.61 -4.57 -9.80
CA ASP A 45 0.84 -3.27 -10.46
C ASP A 45 1.89 -2.47 -9.72
N ASP A 46 1.82 -2.49 -8.38
CA ASP A 46 2.82 -1.87 -7.54
C ASP A 46 4.20 -2.51 -7.75
N GLN A 47 4.28 -3.84 -7.85
CA GLN A 47 5.53 -4.54 -8.15
C GLN A 47 6.09 -4.18 -9.54
N TYR A 48 5.22 -4.09 -10.56
CA TYR A 48 5.60 -3.64 -11.89
C TYR A 48 6.14 -2.21 -11.86
N LEU A 49 5.44 -1.28 -11.19
CA LEU A 49 5.85 0.11 -11.03
C LEU A 49 7.22 0.24 -10.35
N ARG A 50 7.47 -0.54 -9.30
CA ARG A 50 8.75 -0.55 -8.57
C ARG A 50 9.89 -1.02 -9.45
N THR A 51 9.73 -2.16 -10.12
CA THR A 51 10.77 -2.73 -11.00
C THR A 51 11.01 -1.85 -12.23
N TYR A 52 9.95 -1.27 -12.79
CA TYR A 52 10.05 -0.34 -13.91
C TYR A 52 10.77 0.95 -13.53
N ALA A 53 10.47 1.54 -12.36
CA ALA A 53 11.17 2.73 -11.87
C ALA A 53 12.66 2.48 -11.60
N LEU A 54 13.02 1.27 -11.14
CA LEU A 54 14.42 0.88 -10.94
C LEU A 54 15.16 0.69 -12.27
N ARG A 55 14.50 0.14 -13.30
CA ARG A 55 15.09 -0.07 -14.64
C ARG A 55 15.18 1.22 -15.45
N HIS A 56 14.17 2.08 -15.33
CA HIS A 56 14.04 3.30 -16.13
C HIS A 56 13.96 4.53 -15.23
N ARG A 57 15.12 4.93 -14.69
CA ARG A 57 15.27 6.04 -13.73
C ARG A 57 14.66 7.38 -14.19
N TYR A 58 14.59 7.62 -15.50
CA TYR A 58 14.07 8.86 -16.08
C TYR A 58 12.68 8.72 -16.71
N ALA A 59 11.98 7.61 -16.49
CA ALA A 59 10.66 7.41 -17.07
C ALA A 59 9.64 8.39 -16.49
N THR A 60 8.81 8.94 -17.38
CA THR A 60 7.77 9.90 -17.01
C THR A 60 6.48 9.17 -16.65
N ALA A 61 5.68 9.72 -15.72
CA ALA A 61 4.39 9.14 -15.31
C ALA A 61 3.41 8.88 -16.49
N THR A 62 3.53 9.64 -17.59
CA THR A 62 2.76 9.43 -18.83
C THR A 62 3.16 8.13 -19.54
N GLN A 63 4.46 7.83 -19.60
CA GLN A 63 4.98 6.59 -20.20
C GLN A 63 4.52 5.37 -19.39
N LEU A 64 4.60 5.46 -18.06
CA LEU A 64 4.08 4.41 -17.19
C LEU A 64 2.56 4.25 -17.31
N GLN A 65 1.82 5.35 -17.47
CA GLN A 65 0.38 5.29 -17.67
C GLN A 65 0.01 4.56 -18.98
N ALA A 66 0.70 4.88 -20.07
CA ALA A 66 0.50 4.21 -21.35
C ALA A 66 0.80 2.71 -21.25
N CYS A 67 1.94 2.37 -20.62
CA CYS A 67 2.36 1.00 -20.46
C CYS A 67 1.41 0.17 -19.57
N LEU A 68 0.96 0.72 -18.45
CA LEU A 68 -0.05 0.07 -17.59
C LEU A 68 -1.38 -0.13 -18.34
N ARG A 69 -1.75 0.82 -19.20
CA ARG A 69 -2.97 0.72 -20.00
C ARG A 69 -2.86 -0.37 -21.08
N GLU A 70 -1.69 -0.56 -21.67
CA GLU A 70 -1.44 -1.63 -22.66
C GLU A 70 -1.39 -3.01 -22.00
N VAL A 71 -0.71 -3.14 -20.86
CA VAL A 71 -0.53 -4.42 -20.17
C VAL A 71 -1.82 -4.90 -19.51
N ARG A 72 -2.62 -3.99 -18.94
CA ARG A 72 -3.75 -4.36 -18.09
C ARG A 72 -5.11 -3.88 -18.60
N GLY A 73 -5.15 -2.97 -19.58
CA GLY A 73 -6.38 -2.32 -20.01
C GLY A 73 -6.98 -1.35 -18.98
N THR A 74 -6.33 -1.14 -17.83
CA THR A 74 -6.86 -0.28 -16.75
C THR A 74 -6.41 1.17 -16.91
N ARG A 75 -7.36 2.09 -16.75
CA ARG A 75 -7.08 3.53 -16.82
C ARG A 75 -6.68 4.06 -15.45
N VAL A 76 -5.38 4.00 -15.15
CA VAL A 76 -4.82 4.60 -13.93
C VAL A 76 -4.52 6.09 -14.20
N SER A 77 -4.73 6.95 -13.20
CA SER A 77 -4.40 8.37 -13.32
C SER A 77 -2.91 8.63 -13.12
N ARG A 78 -2.35 9.65 -13.79
CA ARG A 78 -0.95 10.07 -13.59
C ARG A 78 -0.65 10.46 -12.14
N GLN A 79 -1.64 11.01 -11.44
CA GLN A 79 -1.50 11.39 -10.03
C GLN A 79 -1.37 10.14 -9.14
N THR A 80 -2.14 9.09 -9.42
CA THR A 80 -2.06 7.81 -8.70
C THR A 80 -0.68 7.18 -8.89
N ILE A 81 -0.16 7.18 -10.11
CA ILE A 81 1.19 6.68 -10.43
C ILE A 81 2.27 7.48 -9.68
N ARG A 82 2.19 8.81 -9.71
CA ARG A 82 3.15 9.67 -8.99
C ARG A 82 3.09 9.46 -7.48
N ASN A 83 1.89 9.35 -6.90
CA ASN A 83 1.73 9.10 -5.47
C ASN A 83 2.34 7.75 -5.06
N GLN A 84 2.18 6.72 -5.90
CA GLN A 84 2.77 5.40 -5.63
C GLN A 84 4.30 5.44 -5.72
N LEU A 85 4.85 6.07 -6.77
CA LEU A 85 6.29 6.21 -6.90
C LEU A 85 6.90 7.04 -5.77
N HIS A 86 6.20 8.08 -5.31
CA HIS A 86 6.64 8.89 -4.18
C HIS A 86 6.58 8.10 -2.86
N ARG A 87 5.52 7.31 -2.63
CA ARG A 87 5.44 6.42 -1.47
C ARG A 87 6.56 5.38 -1.50
N PHE A 88 6.80 4.76 -2.64
CA PHE A 88 7.94 3.86 -2.84
C PHE A 88 9.22 4.61 -2.45
N ALA A 89 9.50 5.78 -3.05
CA ALA A 89 10.63 6.65 -2.75
C ALA A 89 10.87 6.91 -1.25
N GLN A 90 9.79 7.09 -0.48
CA GLN A 90 9.85 7.29 0.96
C GLN A 90 10.13 5.99 1.73
N ASP A 91 9.41 4.92 1.39
CA ASP A 91 9.44 3.67 2.15
C ASP A 91 10.80 2.98 2.05
N HIS A 92 11.41 2.93 0.87
CA HIS A 92 12.61 2.13 0.67
C HIS A 92 13.94 2.78 1.09
N VAL A 93 13.91 4.05 1.53
CA VAL A 93 15.03 4.65 2.29
C VAL A 93 15.22 3.93 3.63
N THR A 94 14.14 3.37 4.18
CA THR A 94 14.15 2.62 5.45
C THR A 94 14.26 1.11 5.27
N TRP A 95 14.43 0.63 4.03
CA TRP A 95 14.37 -0.80 3.75
C TRP A 95 15.69 -1.53 4.01
N THR A 96 15.57 -2.71 4.60
CA THR A 96 16.68 -3.66 4.79
C THR A 96 16.98 -4.42 3.50
N MET A 97 18.18 -4.99 3.36
CA MET A 97 18.56 -5.81 2.20
C MET A 97 17.60 -7.00 1.93
N GLN A 98 16.96 -7.53 2.98
CA GLN A 98 15.93 -8.58 2.85
C GLN A 98 14.62 -8.05 2.26
N GLN A 99 14.29 -6.77 2.46
CA GLN A 99 13.14 -6.13 1.82
C GLN A 99 13.45 -5.82 0.35
N TRP A 100 14.67 -5.37 0.04
CA TRP A 100 15.14 -5.19 -1.34
C TRP A 100 15.14 -6.49 -2.16
N SER A 101 15.48 -7.63 -1.54
CA SER A 101 15.47 -8.92 -2.22
C SER A 101 14.08 -9.31 -2.75
N THR A 102 13.01 -8.91 -2.06
CA THR A 102 11.64 -9.18 -2.53
C THR A 102 11.32 -8.48 -3.86
N VAL A 103 11.85 -7.26 -4.08
CA VAL A 103 11.62 -6.52 -5.32
C VAL A 103 12.49 -7.05 -6.46
N LEU A 104 13.73 -7.46 -6.15
CA LEU A 104 14.70 -7.93 -7.15
C LEU A 104 14.44 -9.38 -7.57
N ILE A 105 14.03 -10.27 -6.66
CA ILE A 105 13.90 -11.71 -6.91
C ILE A 105 12.56 -12.06 -7.58
N HIS A 106 11.46 -11.38 -7.23
CA HIS A 106 10.14 -11.61 -7.83
C HIS A 106 9.95 -10.91 -9.18
N SER A 107 11.03 -10.43 -9.81
CA SER A 107 11.03 -9.83 -11.15
C SER A 107 10.96 -10.86 -12.29
N LYS A 108 10.51 -12.09 -12.03
CA LYS A 108 10.08 -13.03 -13.08
C LYS A 108 8.58 -12.80 -13.28
N ASP A 109 8.18 -12.39 -14.48
CA ASP A 109 6.80 -12.32 -15.01
C ASP A 109 6.23 -10.95 -15.37
N SER A 110 7.06 -9.92 -15.53
CA SER A 110 6.65 -8.78 -16.36
C SER A 110 6.80 -9.16 -17.84
N LYS A 111 5.76 -9.75 -18.42
CA LYS A 111 5.65 -10.00 -19.86
C LYS A 111 5.99 -8.71 -20.63
N ASN A 112 6.85 -8.88 -21.62
CA ASN A 112 7.29 -7.96 -22.66
C ASN A 112 6.36 -6.75 -22.86
N CYS A 113 6.75 -5.60 -22.30
CA CYS A 113 6.41 -4.34 -22.93
C CYS A 113 7.47 -4.15 -24.00
N HIS A 114 7.09 -4.40 -25.25
CA HIS A 114 7.96 -4.18 -26.40
C HIS A 114 8.58 -2.79 -26.30
N ASP A 115 9.90 -2.77 -26.26
CA ASP A 115 10.73 -1.60 -26.56
C ASP A 115 10.47 -1.24 -28.03
N SER A 116 9.36 -0.54 -28.28
CA SER A 116 9.06 0.06 -29.55
C SER A 116 9.34 1.55 -29.42
N SER A 117 10.62 1.86 -29.60
CA SER A 117 11.09 3.00 -30.38
C SER A 117 10.43 4.34 -30.03
N PHE A 118 11.07 5.07 -29.13
CA PHE A 118 11.00 6.53 -29.17
C PHE A 118 12.19 7.01 -30.00
N LYS A 119 11.93 7.31 -31.29
CA LYS A 119 12.82 8.06 -32.17
C LYS A 119 12.36 9.50 -32.20
#